data_AF-A0A838TRB5-F1
#
_entry.id   AF-A0A838TRB5-F1
#
_cell.length_a   1.000
_cell.length_b   1.000
_cell.length_c   1.000
_cell.angle_alpha   90.00
_cell.angle_beta   90.00
_cell.angle_gamma   90.00
#
_symmetry.space_group_name_H-M   'P 1'
#
loop_
_entity.id
_entity.type
_entity.pdbx_description
1 polymer ?
#
loop_
_entity_poly.entity_id
_entity_poly.type
_entity_poly.pdbx_seq_one_letter_code
_entity_poly.pdbx_strand_id
1 'polypeptide(L)'
;MKGRINRTLLFVSLISLLAIPLTIITLQNRQVIKQQASGGVATAIPTYQSIGLYWSPTGGSALTKATVQYRKQGDTTWKEAQPLWYDSRSIDDNLPEYRGSIVTLQAGTTYEVKLTLASGPTTTITTTTWIDPEKLPVARTVTVPAGGPYTITEGGTADGYVLYTAAPGSTITASTVKTDNQNGVAVDASYVIVRGLTVKGGMN
;
A
#
# COMPACT_ATOMS: atom_id res chain seq x y z
N MET A 1 -2.55 56.71 -80.87
CA MET A 1 -2.43 55.45 -81.63
C MET A 1 -1.39 54.56 -80.96
N LYS A 2 -1.76 53.31 -80.61
CA LYS A 2 -0.92 52.14 -80.21
C LYS A 2 0.03 52.34 -79.00
N GLY A 3 0.08 51.50 -77.98
CA GLY A 3 -0.55 50.20 -77.68
C GLY A 3 -0.08 49.72 -76.29
N ARG A 4 -0.88 48.86 -75.67
CA ARG A 4 -0.66 48.14 -74.39
C ARG A 4 0.62 47.27 -74.40
N ILE A 5 1.14 46.91 -73.22
CA ILE A 5 1.21 45.53 -72.65
C ILE A 5 1.80 45.57 -71.22
N ASN A 6 1.47 44.54 -70.44
CA ASN A 6 1.37 44.39 -68.98
C ASN A 6 2.60 43.76 -68.26
N ARG A 7 2.70 44.08 -66.96
CA ARG A 7 2.96 43.22 -65.75
C ARG A 7 4.28 42.44 -65.56
N THR A 8 4.79 42.48 -64.31
CA THR A 8 5.21 41.38 -63.38
C THR A 8 6.44 41.82 -62.54
N LEU A 9 6.32 42.20 -61.26
CA LEU A 9 6.35 41.44 -59.97
C LEU A 9 7.72 40.87 -59.51
N LEU A 10 8.02 41.06 -58.20
CA LEU A 10 9.03 40.40 -57.31
C LEU A 10 10.51 40.84 -57.35
N PHE A 11 11.33 40.82 -56.28
CA PHE A 11 11.26 40.84 -54.80
C PHE A 11 12.75 40.89 -54.33
N VAL A 12 13.07 41.71 -53.32
CA VAL A 12 14.05 41.56 -52.20
C VAL A 12 15.50 41.06 -52.39
N SER A 13 16.46 41.89 -51.94
CA SER A 13 17.75 41.56 -51.24
C SER A 13 18.50 42.88 -50.96
N LEU A 14 19.25 43.14 -49.89
CA LEU A 14 20.03 42.30 -48.98
C LEU A 14 20.33 43.14 -47.70
N ILE A 15 20.25 42.56 -46.50
CA ILE A 15 20.76 43.15 -45.24
C ILE A 15 22.04 42.42 -44.87
N SER A 16 23.10 43.16 -44.54
CA SER A 16 24.25 42.65 -43.78
C SER A 16 24.66 43.66 -42.71
N LEU A 17 24.59 43.27 -41.43
CA LEU A 17 25.56 43.70 -40.42
C LEU A 17 25.46 42.80 -39.17
N LEU A 18 26.62 42.30 -38.72
CA LEU A 18 26.79 41.48 -37.52
C LEU A 18 26.52 42.28 -36.24
N ALA A 19 25.83 41.67 -35.27
CA ALA A 19 25.86 42.05 -33.87
C ALA A 19 26.05 40.79 -33.00
N ILE A 20 27.02 40.85 -32.10
CA ILE A 20 27.46 39.80 -31.17
C ILE A 20 26.41 39.67 -30.04
N PRO A 21 25.95 38.47 -29.64
CA PRO A 21 25.02 38.35 -28.52
C PRO A 21 25.76 38.46 -27.18
N LEU A 22 25.39 39.46 -26.39
CA LEU A 22 25.67 39.54 -24.96
C LEU A 22 24.66 38.64 -24.25
N THR A 23 24.99 37.36 -24.05
CA THR A 23 24.11 36.41 -23.39
C THR A 23 24.08 36.70 -21.89
N ILE A 24 23.06 37.43 -21.45
CA ILE A 24 22.66 37.49 -20.03
C ILE A 24 22.19 36.09 -19.66
N ILE A 25 23.03 35.32 -18.95
CA ILE A 25 22.59 34.09 -18.28
C ILE A 25 21.73 34.54 -17.10
N THR A 26 20.42 34.62 -17.31
CA THR A 26 19.49 34.63 -16.19
C THR A 26 19.62 33.28 -15.49
N LEU A 27 20.08 33.28 -14.24
CA LEU A 27 19.87 32.16 -13.32
C LEU A 27 18.37 31.92 -13.25
N GLN A 28 17.85 30.98 -14.04
CA GLN A 28 16.52 30.47 -13.78
C GLN A 28 16.59 29.70 -12.46
N ASN A 29 16.01 30.33 -11.45
CA ASN A 29 15.65 29.76 -10.18
C ASN A 29 14.91 28.45 -10.47
N ARG A 30 15.61 27.32 -10.43
CA ARG A 30 15.04 25.98 -10.56
C ARG A 30 14.29 25.71 -9.25
N GLN A 31 13.12 26.32 -9.10
CA GLN A 31 12.11 25.76 -8.24
C GLN A 31 11.82 24.40 -8.86
N VAL A 32 12.35 23.35 -8.24
CA VAL A 32 11.88 22.00 -8.49
C VAL A 32 10.43 22.02 -8.03
N ILE A 33 9.52 22.34 -8.96
CA ILE A 33 8.12 22.01 -8.79
C ILE A 33 8.14 20.49 -8.73
N LYS A 34 8.17 19.93 -7.51
CA LYS A 34 7.65 18.60 -7.30
C LYS A 34 6.21 18.72 -7.78
N GLN A 35 5.95 18.22 -8.99
CA GLN A 35 4.61 18.01 -9.48
C GLN A 35 4.01 16.93 -8.57
N GLN A 36 3.52 17.36 -7.41
CA GLN A 36 2.76 16.51 -6.52
C GLN A 36 1.54 16.13 -7.35
N ALA A 37 1.43 14.83 -7.67
CA ALA A 37 0.25 14.30 -8.32
C ALA A 37 -0.96 14.87 -7.58
N SER A 38 -1.88 15.49 -8.32
CA SER A 38 -2.98 16.32 -7.79
C SER A 38 -3.92 15.59 -6.81
N GLY A 39 -3.71 14.29 -6.59
CA GLY A 39 -4.47 13.42 -5.71
C GLY A 39 -3.89 13.16 -4.34
N GLY A 40 -2.69 13.64 -3.97
CA GLY A 40 -2.05 13.17 -2.73
C GLY A 40 -1.71 11.67 -2.76
N VAL A 41 -0.91 11.18 -1.82
CA VAL A 41 -0.54 9.76 -1.78
C VAL A 41 -1.68 8.97 -1.12
N ALA A 42 -2.21 7.97 -1.82
CA ALA A 42 -3.14 6.99 -1.27
C ALA A 42 -2.41 5.71 -0.91
N THR A 43 -2.73 5.14 0.25
CA THR A 43 -2.10 3.92 0.76
C THR A 43 -3.17 2.89 1.08
N ALA A 44 -2.92 1.64 0.70
CA ALA A 44 -3.75 0.49 1.03
C ALA A 44 -2.92 -0.57 1.78
N ILE A 45 -3.33 -0.87 3.01
CA ILE A 45 -2.67 -1.85 3.88
C ILE A 45 -3.56 -3.09 3.98
N PRO A 46 -3.21 -4.19 3.28
CA PRO A 46 -4.02 -5.40 3.30
C PRO A 46 -3.83 -6.22 4.58
N THR A 47 -4.88 -6.90 5.00
CA THR A 47 -4.86 -8.05 5.90
C THR A 47 -5.42 -9.27 5.14
N TYR A 48 -5.77 -10.36 5.84
CA TYR A 48 -6.40 -11.54 5.23
C TYR A 48 -7.72 -11.22 4.54
N GLN A 49 -8.59 -10.41 5.14
CA GLN A 49 -9.96 -10.20 4.65
C GLN A 49 -10.40 -8.73 4.71
N SER A 50 -9.45 -7.82 4.89
CA SER A 50 -9.70 -6.38 4.93
C SER A 50 -8.56 -5.61 4.26
N ILE A 51 -8.84 -4.36 3.88
CA ILE A 51 -7.85 -3.40 3.39
C ILE A 51 -8.06 -2.10 4.18
N GLY A 52 -7.06 -1.69 4.96
CA GLY A 52 -7.02 -0.35 5.55
C GLY A 52 -6.62 0.68 4.50
N LEU A 53 -7.26 1.84 4.49
CA LEU A 53 -7.12 2.89 3.51
C LEU A 53 -6.77 4.22 4.18
N TYR A 54 -5.77 4.87 3.61
CA TYR A 54 -5.27 6.18 4.04
C TYR A 54 -5.09 7.08 2.83
N TRP A 55 -5.53 8.33 2.92
CA TRP A 55 -5.47 9.23 1.77
C TRP A 55 -5.45 10.71 2.17
N SER A 56 -4.45 11.45 1.67
CA SER A 56 -4.31 12.90 1.91
C SER A 56 -4.39 13.72 0.61
N PRO A 57 -5.55 13.80 -0.05
CA PRO A 57 -5.70 14.56 -1.28
C PRO A 57 -5.68 16.06 -1.04
N THR A 58 -5.25 16.81 -2.05
CA THR A 58 -5.47 18.27 -2.08
C THR A 58 -6.97 18.56 -2.02
N GLY A 59 -7.38 19.48 -1.13
CA GLY A 59 -8.78 19.83 -0.91
C GLY A 59 -9.55 18.92 0.06
N GLY A 60 -8.86 18.00 0.73
CA GLY A 60 -9.44 17.17 1.79
C GLY A 60 -9.89 18.00 3.00
N SER A 61 -11.06 17.66 3.55
CA SER A 61 -11.60 18.29 4.76
C SER A 61 -12.70 17.43 5.38
N ALA A 62 -13.08 17.73 6.63
CA ALA A 62 -14.22 17.09 7.30
C ALA A 62 -15.57 17.34 6.59
N LEU A 63 -15.65 18.38 5.75
CA LEU A 63 -16.85 18.73 4.99
C LEU A 63 -16.85 18.12 3.58
N THR A 64 -15.72 17.60 3.12
CA THR A 64 -15.58 17.02 1.78
C THR A 64 -15.65 15.50 1.86
N LYS A 65 -16.62 14.89 1.18
CA LYS A 65 -16.78 13.42 1.17
C LYS A 65 -15.71 12.76 0.30
N ALA A 66 -15.07 11.71 0.82
CA ALA A 66 -14.19 10.81 0.07
C ALA A 66 -14.88 9.44 -0.09
N THR A 67 -15.31 9.10 -1.30
CA THR A 67 -15.97 7.82 -1.62
C THR A 67 -14.97 6.75 -2.00
N VAL A 68 -15.33 5.50 -1.71
CA VAL A 68 -14.49 4.33 -1.98
C VAL A 68 -15.27 3.36 -2.84
N GLN A 69 -14.71 3.01 -3.99
CA GLN A 69 -15.19 1.92 -4.83
C GLN A 69 -14.09 0.86 -4.94
N TYR A 70 -14.46 -0.41 -5.01
CA TYR A 70 -13.49 -1.49 -5.18
C TYR A 70 -14.03 -2.60 -6.06
N ARG A 71 -13.12 -3.37 -6.66
CA ARG A 71 -13.45 -4.58 -7.41
C ARG A 71 -12.27 -5.54 -7.38
N LYS A 72 -12.52 -6.82 -7.62
CA LYS A 72 -11.39 -7.74 -7.86
C LYS A 72 -10.74 -7.34 -9.18
N GLN A 73 -9.42 -7.47 -9.26
CA GLN A 73 -8.71 -7.18 -10.49
C GLN A 73 -9.24 -8.08 -11.62
N GLY A 74 -9.57 -7.47 -12.76
CA GLY A 74 -10.18 -8.15 -13.91
C GLY A 74 -11.71 -8.14 -13.94
N ASP A 75 -12.38 -7.86 -12.81
CA ASP A 75 -13.83 -7.63 -12.81
C ASP A 75 -14.14 -6.30 -13.51
N THR A 76 -15.31 -6.21 -14.13
CA THR A 76 -15.79 -4.96 -14.75
C THR A 76 -16.63 -4.12 -13.79
N THR A 77 -17.32 -4.76 -12.84
CA THR A 77 -18.27 -4.12 -11.93
C THR A 77 -17.59 -3.62 -10.66
N TRP A 78 -17.76 -2.33 -10.36
CA TRP A 78 -17.34 -1.71 -9.10
C TRP A 78 -18.37 -1.93 -7.99
N LYS A 79 -17.89 -2.20 -6.78
CA LYS A 79 -18.69 -2.24 -5.55
C LYS A 79 -18.40 -0.99 -4.71
N GLU A 80 -19.43 -0.48 -4.06
CA GLU A 80 -19.29 0.62 -3.09
C GLU A 80 -18.81 0.08 -1.74
N ALA A 81 -17.87 0.80 -1.11
CA ALA A 81 -17.50 0.63 0.29
C ALA A 81 -17.91 1.86 1.11
N GLN A 82 -17.72 1.80 2.43
CA GLN A 82 -17.95 2.96 3.29
C GLN A 82 -17.04 4.12 2.88
N PRO A 83 -17.55 5.36 2.82
CA PRO A 83 -16.73 6.54 2.61
C PRO A 83 -15.64 6.65 3.68
N LEU A 84 -14.49 7.20 3.32
CA LEU A 84 -13.43 7.45 4.30
C LEU A 84 -13.85 8.59 5.23
N TRP A 85 -13.44 8.48 6.49
CA TRP A 85 -13.61 9.52 7.50
C TRP A 85 -12.40 10.45 7.50
N TYR A 86 -12.62 11.76 7.58
CA TYR A 86 -11.53 12.73 7.66
C TYR A 86 -11.06 12.89 9.10
N ASP A 87 -9.82 12.50 9.35
CA ASP A 87 -9.12 12.76 10.60
C ASP A 87 -8.44 14.13 10.53
N SER A 88 -9.00 15.13 11.22
CA SER A 88 -8.48 16.50 11.24
C SER A 88 -7.31 16.71 12.18
N ARG A 89 -6.92 15.68 12.95
CA ARG A 89 -5.88 15.80 13.96
C ARG A 89 -4.51 15.86 13.29
N SER A 90 -3.63 16.67 13.85
CA SER A 90 -2.19 16.64 13.58
C SER A 90 -1.52 16.16 14.87
N ILE A 91 -1.03 14.92 14.88
CA ILE A 91 -0.36 14.32 16.04
C ILE A 91 1.00 13.84 15.57
N ASP A 92 2.06 14.35 16.20
CA ASP A 92 3.44 14.14 15.80
C ASP A 92 3.64 14.51 14.31
N ASP A 93 4.27 13.63 13.53
CA ASP A 93 4.49 13.81 12.09
C ASP A 93 3.26 13.43 11.23
N ASN A 94 2.15 12.99 11.84
CA ASN A 94 0.94 12.66 11.10
C ASN A 94 0.13 13.93 10.82
N LEU A 95 0.00 14.25 9.54
CA LEU A 95 -0.86 15.30 9.04
C LEU A 95 -2.32 14.82 8.92
N PRO A 96 -3.30 15.73 8.86
CA PRO A 96 -4.69 15.38 8.61
C PRO A 96 -4.87 14.52 7.35
N GLU A 97 -5.69 13.49 7.44
CA GLU A 97 -5.88 12.52 6.37
C GLU A 97 -7.23 11.82 6.44
N TYR A 98 -7.69 11.28 5.31
CA TYR A 98 -8.82 10.37 5.29
C TYR A 98 -8.39 8.96 5.69
N ARG A 99 -9.19 8.32 6.54
CA ARG A 99 -8.97 6.97 7.05
C ARG A 99 -10.22 6.10 6.90
N GLY A 100 -10.05 4.82 6.64
CA GLY A 100 -11.15 3.87 6.61
C GLY A 100 -10.67 2.47 6.24
N SER A 101 -11.61 1.54 6.05
CA SER A 101 -11.30 0.18 5.66
C SER A 101 -12.38 -0.40 4.75
N ILE A 102 -11.98 -1.29 3.86
CA ILE A 102 -12.87 -2.26 3.21
C ILE A 102 -12.75 -3.56 3.99
N VAL A 103 -13.88 -4.16 4.37
CA VAL A 103 -13.96 -5.39 5.16
C VAL A 103 -14.64 -6.50 4.36
N THR A 104 -14.66 -7.72 4.91
CA THR A 104 -15.33 -8.91 4.33
C THR A 104 -14.88 -9.26 2.91
N LEU A 105 -13.60 -9.01 2.63
CA LEU A 105 -12.95 -9.35 1.36
C LEU A 105 -12.52 -10.83 1.32
N GLN A 106 -12.30 -11.32 0.11
CA GLN A 106 -11.70 -12.63 -0.09
C GLN A 106 -10.18 -12.53 0.16
N ALA A 107 -9.63 -13.51 0.88
CA ALA A 107 -8.19 -13.66 1.09
C ALA A 107 -7.43 -14.05 -0.19
N GLY A 108 -6.15 -13.69 -0.26
CA GLY A 108 -5.27 -13.97 -1.39
C GLY A 108 -5.78 -13.39 -2.71
N THR A 109 -6.50 -12.27 -2.67
CA THR A 109 -7.18 -11.69 -3.83
C THR A 109 -6.69 -10.28 -4.09
N THR A 110 -6.34 -10.00 -5.35
CA THR A 110 -5.96 -8.66 -5.79
C THR A 110 -7.20 -7.82 -6.06
N TYR A 111 -7.24 -6.63 -5.47
CA TYR A 111 -8.31 -5.66 -5.63
C TYR A 111 -7.77 -4.36 -6.22
N GLU A 112 -8.56 -3.77 -7.10
CA GLU A 112 -8.42 -2.37 -7.49
C GLU A 112 -9.34 -1.54 -6.57
N VAL A 113 -8.80 -0.50 -5.95
CA VAL A 113 -9.51 0.41 -5.06
C VAL A 113 -9.44 1.82 -5.63
N LYS A 114 -10.60 2.40 -5.91
CA LYS A 114 -10.75 3.75 -6.43
C LYS A 114 -11.28 4.67 -5.34
N LEU A 115 -10.55 5.77 -5.10
CA LEU A 115 -10.91 6.81 -4.15
C LEU A 115 -11.27 8.07 -4.92
N THR A 116 -12.39 8.69 -4.58
CA THR A 116 -12.86 9.92 -5.23
C THR A 116 -13.24 10.95 -4.17
N LEU A 117 -12.65 12.14 -4.25
CA LEU A 117 -13.07 13.28 -3.45
C LEU A 117 -14.20 14.01 -4.18
N ALA A 118 -15.33 14.29 -3.52
CA ALA A 118 -16.58 14.74 -4.16
C ALA A 118 -16.45 15.94 -5.12
N SER A 119 -15.48 16.82 -4.89
CA SER A 119 -15.20 18.00 -5.72
C SER A 119 -13.72 18.11 -6.08
N GLY A 120 -13.02 16.97 -6.14
CA GLY A 120 -11.58 16.96 -6.20
C GLY A 120 -11.00 15.75 -6.93
N PRO A 121 -9.78 15.34 -6.57
CA PRO A 121 -9.06 14.31 -7.30
C PRO A 121 -9.73 12.93 -7.17
N THR A 122 -9.42 12.08 -8.14
CA THR A 122 -9.65 10.63 -8.08
C THR A 122 -8.32 9.92 -8.23
N THR A 123 -8.13 8.85 -7.47
CA THR A 123 -6.96 7.97 -7.58
C THR A 123 -7.39 6.51 -7.53
N THR A 124 -6.59 5.62 -8.11
CA THR A 124 -6.81 4.17 -8.05
C THR A 124 -5.52 3.49 -7.65
N ILE A 125 -5.62 2.58 -6.67
CA ILE A 125 -4.52 1.80 -6.14
C ILE A 125 -4.87 0.32 -6.23
N THR A 126 -3.85 -0.51 -6.46
CA THR A 126 -4.00 -1.97 -6.48
C THR A 126 -3.31 -2.55 -5.26
N THR A 127 -3.97 -3.51 -4.59
CA THR A 127 -3.39 -4.22 -3.44
C THR A 127 -3.92 -5.64 -3.39
N THR A 128 -3.22 -6.52 -2.68
CA THR A 128 -3.57 -7.95 -2.56
C THR A 128 -3.76 -8.31 -1.10
N THR A 129 -4.94 -8.82 -0.75
CA THR A 129 -5.19 -9.37 0.58
C THR A 129 -4.28 -10.56 0.85
N TRP A 130 -3.92 -10.78 2.11
CA TRP A 130 -3.04 -11.89 2.48
C TRP A 130 -3.72 -13.22 2.20
N ILE A 131 -2.93 -14.23 1.84
CA ILE A 131 -3.41 -15.59 1.61
C ILE A 131 -4.04 -16.12 2.90
N ASP A 132 -5.16 -16.81 2.76
CA ASP A 132 -5.83 -17.52 3.84
C ASP A 132 -4.81 -18.42 4.58
N PRO A 133 -4.61 -18.25 5.90
CA PRO A 133 -3.64 -19.05 6.65
C PRO A 133 -3.95 -20.55 6.64
N GLU A 134 -5.20 -20.95 6.36
CA GLU A 134 -5.56 -22.36 6.19
C GLU A 134 -5.07 -22.95 4.86
N LYS A 135 -4.80 -22.09 3.87
CA LYS A 135 -4.36 -22.48 2.51
C LYS A 135 -2.85 -22.32 2.30
N LEU A 136 -2.10 -21.92 3.34
CA LEU A 136 -0.65 -21.88 3.25
C LEU A 136 -0.11 -23.29 2.98
N PRO A 137 0.83 -23.44 2.02
CA PRO A 137 1.39 -24.76 1.71
C PRO A 137 2.20 -25.28 2.89
N VAL A 138 1.97 -26.53 3.28
CA VAL A 138 2.71 -27.21 4.35
C VAL A 138 3.68 -28.21 3.74
N ALA A 139 4.98 -27.98 3.93
CA ALA A 139 6.01 -28.90 3.47
C ALA A 139 6.36 -29.96 4.51
N ARG A 140 6.23 -29.63 5.80
CA ARG A 140 6.58 -30.51 6.91
C ARG A 140 5.70 -30.22 8.12
N THR A 141 5.35 -31.28 8.85
CA THR A 141 4.65 -31.18 10.14
C THR A 141 5.55 -31.69 11.26
N VAL A 142 5.61 -30.94 12.36
CA VAL A 142 6.33 -31.27 13.59
C VAL A 142 5.31 -31.38 14.72
N THR A 143 5.30 -32.53 15.39
CA THR A 143 4.54 -32.70 16.63
C THR A 143 5.39 -32.23 17.80
N VAL A 144 4.99 -31.12 18.41
CA VAL A 144 5.63 -30.55 19.60
C VAL A 144 5.34 -31.45 20.80
N PRO A 145 6.37 -31.88 21.56
CA PRO A 145 6.16 -32.67 22.76
C PRO A 145 5.42 -31.87 23.83
N ALA A 146 4.61 -32.55 24.63
CA ALA A 146 4.09 -31.99 25.87
C ALA A 146 5.24 -31.74 26.87
N GLY A 147 5.04 -30.84 27.82
CA GLY A 147 6.02 -30.57 28.88
C GLY A 147 6.36 -29.10 29.01
N GLY A 148 7.66 -28.78 29.08
CA GLY A 148 8.16 -27.41 29.30
C GLY A 148 8.12 -26.51 28.06
N PRO A 149 8.66 -25.29 28.16
CA PRO A 149 8.77 -24.35 27.05
C PRO A 149 9.38 -24.95 25.78
N TYR A 150 8.90 -24.52 24.62
CA TYR A 150 9.39 -24.97 23.32
C TYR A 150 9.83 -23.78 22.45
N THR A 151 11.01 -23.89 21.84
CA THR A 151 11.50 -22.88 20.88
C THR A 151 11.49 -23.46 19.49
N ILE A 152 10.75 -22.83 18.58
CA ILE A 152 10.72 -23.15 17.16
C ILE A 152 11.89 -22.44 16.50
N THR A 153 12.91 -23.20 16.10
CA THR A 153 14.12 -22.68 15.44
C THR A 153 14.23 -23.07 13.96
N GLU A 154 13.29 -23.88 13.46
CA GLU A 154 13.29 -24.32 12.08
C GLU A 154 12.06 -23.80 11.34
N GLY A 155 12.35 -23.16 10.21
CA GLY A 155 11.36 -22.56 9.32
C GLY A 155 11.24 -23.30 8.00
N GLY A 156 10.22 -22.94 7.25
CA GLY A 156 10.04 -23.36 5.87
C GLY A 156 10.50 -22.31 4.86
N THR A 157 9.80 -22.26 3.74
CA THR A 157 9.89 -21.21 2.72
C THR A 157 8.49 -20.67 2.41
N ALA A 158 8.39 -19.64 1.55
CA ALA A 158 7.09 -19.12 1.10
C ALA A 158 6.23 -20.18 0.40
N ASP A 159 6.86 -21.17 -0.23
CA ASP A 159 6.20 -22.26 -0.96
C ASP A 159 5.95 -23.51 -0.09
N GLY A 160 6.37 -23.48 1.17
CA GLY A 160 6.27 -24.66 2.04
C GLY A 160 6.64 -24.34 3.48
N TYR A 161 5.63 -24.08 4.31
CA TYR A 161 5.76 -23.77 5.72
C TYR A 161 5.98 -25.04 6.55
N VAL A 162 6.59 -24.88 7.73
CA VAL A 162 6.65 -25.93 8.74
C VAL A 162 5.49 -25.75 9.72
N LEU A 163 4.61 -26.74 9.78
CA LEU A 163 3.48 -26.79 10.70
C LEU A 163 3.92 -27.41 12.03
N TYR A 164 3.92 -26.61 13.09
CA TYR A 164 4.06 -27.09 14.45
C TYR A 164 2.68 -27.30 15.06
N THR A 165 2.42 -28.54 15.48
CA THR A 165 1.16 -28.95 16.11
C THR A 165 1.40 -29.78 17.36
N ALA A 166 0.36 -30.14 18.11
CA ALA A 166 0.46 -30.97 19.31
C ALA A 166 -0.40 -32.22 19.19
N ALA A 167 0.02 -33.32 19.82
CA ALA A 167 -0.86 -34.48 19.96
C ALA A 167 -2.11 -34.10 20.78
N PRO A 168 -3.31 -34.61 20.46
CA PRO A 168 -4.53 -34.27 21.19
C PRO A 168 -4.37 -34.41 22.71
N GLY A 169 -4.81 -33.41 23.46
CA GLY A 169 -4.69 -33.38 24.93
C GLY A 169 -3.30 -32.99 25.48
N SER A 170 -2.30 -32.82 24.61
CA SER A 170 -0.96 -32.37 25.03
C SER A 170 -0.98 -30.91 25.44
N THR A 171 -0.23 -30.59 26.50
CA THR A 171 -0.09 -29.22 27.01
C THR A 171 1.39 -28.85 27.14
N ILE A 172 1.72 -27.66 26.66
CA ILE A 172 2.99 -26.97 26.94
C ILE A 172 2.77 -26.12 28.20
N THR A 173 3.67 -26.25 29.16
CA THR A 173 3.64 -25.56 30.45
C THR A 173 4.83 -24.62 30.49
N ALA A 174 4.55 -23.34 30.35
CA ALA A 174 5.53 -22.28 30.44
C ALA A 174 5.95 -22.05 31.91
N SER A 175 7.18 -21.57 32.12
CA SER A 175 7.63 -21.23 33.47
C SER A 175 6.84 -20.04 34.03
N THR A 176 6.49 -20.12 35.32
CA THR A 176 5.90 -19.01 36.09
C THR A 176 6.94 -18.39 37.04
N VAL A 177 8.23 -18.63 36.81
CA VAL A 177 9.32 -18.02 37.57
C VAL A 177 9.90 -16.85 36.76
N LYS A 178 10.02 -15.68 37.38
CA LYS A 178 10.38 -14.43 36.66
C LYS A 178 11.78 -14.44 36.06
N THR A 179 12.66 -15.29 36.56
CA THR A 179 14.05 -15.40 36.11
C THR A 179 14.23 -16.34 34.91
N ASP A 180 13.17 -17.06 34.51
CA ASP A 180 13.23 -18.04 33.43
C ASP A 180 12.73 -17.46 32.10
N ASN A 181 12.89 -18.22 31.01
CA ASN A 181 12.13 -17.98 29.79
C ASN A 181 10.64 -18.24 30.07
N GLN A 182 9.88 -17.16 30.13
CA GLN A 182 8.45 -17.16 30.45
C GLN A 182 7.57 -17.48 29.23
N ASN A 183 8.14 -17.54 28.02
CA ASN A 183 7.41 -17.88 26.81
C ASN A 183 7.15 -19.39 26.80
N GLY A 184 5.87 -19.81 26.70
CA GLY A 184 5.55 -21.21 26.49
C GLY A 184 6.00 -21.72 25.12
N VAL A 185 5.79 -20.90 24.09
CA VAL A 185 6.29 -21.14 22.73
C VAL A 185 6.99 -19.88 22.25
N ALA A 186 8.27 -20.00 21.91
CA ALA A 186 9.02 -18.96 21.23
C ALA A 186 9.18 -19.34 19.74
N VAL A 187 8.99 -18.37 18.84
CA VAL A 187 9.16 -18.57 17.40
C VAL A 187 10.38 -17.76 16.96
N ASP A 188 11.47 -18.45 16.67
CA ASP A 188 12.74 -17.90 16.18
C ASP A 188 13.05 -18.49 14.79
N ALA A 189 12.04 -18.45 13.92
CA ALA A 189 12.13 -18.91 12.54
C ALA A 189 11.07 -18.25 11.66
N SER A 190 11.37 -18.13 10.37
CA SER A 190 10.41 -17.66 9.36
C SER A 190 9.59 -18.83 8.78
N TYR A 191 8.45 -18.54 8.15
CA TYR A 191 7.61 -19.55 7.47
C TYR A 191 7.17 -20.71 8.38
N VAL A 192 6.67 -20.35 9.56
CA VAL A 192 6.15 -21.27 10.59
C VAL A 192 4.63 -21.13 10.67
N ILE A 193 3.93 -22.26 10.81
CA ILE A 193 2.52 -22.29 11.21
C ILE A 193 2.46 -22.93 12.60
N VAL A 194 1.89 -22.24 13.58
CA VAL A 194 1.63 -22.80 14.92
C VAL A 194 0.13 -23.03 15.04
N ARG A 195 -0.30 -24.29 15.17
CA ARG A 195 -1.74 -24.64 15.19
C ARG A 195 -2.04 -25.80 16.12
N GLY A 196 -3.07 -25.64 16.94
CA GLY A 196 -3.59 -26.70 17.80
C GLY A 196 -2.75 -26.95 19.05
N LEU A 197 -1.88 -26.02 19.45
CA LEU A 197 -1.12 -26.11 20.70
C LEU A 197 -2.00 -25.62 21.86
N THR A 198 -1.98 -26.36 22.97
CA THR A 198 -2.48 -25.87 24.25
C THR A 198 -1.29 -25.41 25.08
N VAL A 199 -1.27 -24.14 25.48
CA VAL A 199 -0.20 -23.55 26.29
C VAL A 199 -0.79 -23.03 27.60
N LYS A 200 -0.13 -23.34 28.74
CA LYS A 200 -0.53 -22.89 30.09
C LYS A 200 0.67 -22.27 30.82
N GLY A 201 0.37 -21.43 31.80
CA GLY A 201 1.39 -20.73 32.61
C GLY A 201 1.89 -19.47 31.91
N GLY A 202 3.16 -19.16 32.11
CA GLY A 202 3.80 -17.97 31.58
C GLY A 202 3.55 -16.74 32.45
N MET A 203 4.36 -15.71 32.24
CA MET A 203 4.21 -14.40 32.85
C MET A 203 4.49 -13.33 31.79
N ASN A 204 3.77 -12.21 31.88
CA ASN A 204 3.93 -11.03 31.03
C ASN A 204 4.78 -9.96 31.74
#